data_AF-A0A959HX44-F1
#
_entry.id   AF-A0A959HX44-F1
#
_cell.length_a   1.000
_cell.length_b   1.000
_cell.length_c   1.000
_cell.angle_alpha   90.00
_cell.angle_beta   90.00
_cell.angle_gamma   90.00
#
_symmetry.space_group_name_H-M   'P 1'
#
loop_
_entity.id
_entity.type
_entity.pdbx_description
1 polymer ?
#
loop_
_entity_poly.entity_id
_entity_poly.type
_entity_poly.pdbx_seq_one_letter_code
_entity_poly.pdbx_strand_id
1 'polypeptide(L)' 'IHPFTSKTGILLLISGFVIGLAYLYPSTGNDWLDLIFRSIILGGAFAGLIFYFRISEDLNNALVGFIKKIRP' A
#
# COMPACT_ATOMS: atom_id res chain seq x y z
N ILE A 1 -11.21 -11.32 -8.92
CA ILE A 1 -10.18 -11.86 -7.99
C ILE A 1 -10.63 -13.25 -7.58
N HIS A 2 -10.00 -14.31 -8.08
CA HIS A 2 -10.31 -15.69 -7.64
C HIS A 2 -9.64 -15.93 -6.27
N PRO A 3 -10.32 -16.53 -5.28
CA PRO A 3 -9.87 -16.51 -3.88
C PRO A 3 -8.60 -17.34 -3.60
N PHE A 4 -8.09 -18.10 -4.57
CA PHE A 4 -7.01 -19.07 -4.39
C PHE A 4 -5.90 -18.97 -5.45
N THR A 5 -5.58 -17.76 -5.90
CA THR A 5 -4.41 -17.53 -6.77
C THR A 5 -3.20 -17.14 -5.92
N SER A 6 -1.97 -17.47 -6.36
CA SER A 6 -0.72 -17.17 -5.63
C SER A 6 -0.57 -15.69 -5.22
N LYS A 7 -1.27 -14.79 -5.93
CA LYS A 7 -1.35 -13.36 -5.61
C LYS A 7 -2.06 -13.07 -4.28
N THR A 8 -3.01 -13.91 -3.84
CA THR A 8 -3.71 -13.76 -2.55
C THR A 8 -2.74 -13.96 -1.38
N GLY A 9 -1.83 -14.92 -1.46
CA GLY A 9 -0.81 -15.16 -0.42
C GLY A 9 0.16 -13.97 -0.28
N ILE A 10 0.58 -13.39 -1.41
CA ILE A 10 1.43 -12.19 -1.43
C ILE A 10 0.68 -11.01 -0.82
N LEU A 11 -0.61 -10.83 -1.14
CA LEU A 11 -1.43 -9.77 -0.55
C LEU A 11 -1.56 -9.90 0.97
N LEU A 12 -1.71 -11.12 1.48
CA LEU A 12 -1.73 -11.40 2.92
C LEU A 12 -0.40 -11.03 3.59
N LEU A 13 0.73 -11.37 2.97
CA LEU A 13 2.06 -10.99 3.46
C LEU A 13 2.26 -9.47 3.46
N ILE A 14 1.83 -8.79 2.39
CA ILE A 14 1.87 -7.32 2.32
C ILE A 14 1.03 -6.71 3.44
N SER A 15 -0.18 -7.22 3.64
CA SER A 15 -1.09 -6.73 4.69
C SER A 15 -0.50 -6.95 6.09
N GLY A 16 0.06 -8.14 6.35
CA GLY A 16 0.74 -8.44 7.60
C GLY A 16 1.94 -7.54 7.85
N PHE A 17 2.75 -7.28 6.81
CA PHE A 17 3.90 -6.38 6.90
C PHE A 17 3.49 -4.93 7.20
N VAL A 18 2.47 -4.40 6.50
CA VAL A 18 1.98 -3.04 6.71
C VAL A 18 1.38 -2.88 8.11
N ILE A 19 0.65 -3.88 8.61
CA ILE A 19 0.16 -3.88 10.00
C ILE A 19 1.34 -3.91 10.98
N GLY A 20 2.36 -4.74 10.73
CA GLY A 20 3.58 -4.75 11.53
C GLY A 20 4.25 -3.37 11.61
N LEU A 21 4.37 -2.67 10.48
CA LEU A 21 4.87 -1.29 10.45
C LEU A 21 3.99 -0.33 11.27
N ALA A 22 2.68 -0.50 11.27
CA ALA A 22 1.77 0.33 12.06
C ALA A 22 2.02 0.19 13.57
N TYR A 23 2.36 -1.00 14.03
CA TYR A 23 2.69 -1.27 15.43
C TYR A 23 4.10 -0.82 15.82
N LEU A 24 5.05 -0.85 14.88
CA LEU A 24 6.42 -0.40 15.11
C LEU A 24 6.55 1.12 15.15
N TYR A 25 5.58 1.86 14.60
CA TYR A 25 5.63 3.32 14.60
C TYR A 25 5.37 3.87 16.02
N PRO A 26 6.37 4.48 16.67
CA PRO A 26 6.21 5.07 18.00
C PRO A 26 5.34 6.33 17.90
N SER A 27 4.50 6.58 18.90
CA SER A 27 3.70 7.80 18.95
C SER A 27 4.60 9.02 19.15
N THR A 28 4.39 10.07 18.35
CA THR A 28 5.09 11.35 18.47
C THR A 28 4.49 12.28 19.52
N GLY A 29 3.39 11.89 20.16
CA GLY A 29 2.69 12.69 21.18
C GLY A 29 1.82 13.82 20.62
N ASN A 30 1.78 14.01 19.29
CA ASN A 30 0.85 14.90 18.62
C ASN A 30 -0.04 14.08 17.66
N ASP A 31 -1.33 14.00 17.98
CA ASP A 31 -2.29 13.14 17.27
C ASP A 31 -2.40 13.47 15.77
N TRP A 32 -2.33 14.75 15.41
CA TRP A 32 -2.42 15.17 14.00
C TRP A 32 -1.18 14.78 13.21
N LEU A 33 -0.01 14.95 13.81
CA LEU A 33 1.26 14.56 13.20
C LEU A 33 1.33 13.04 13.06
N ASP A 34 0.96 12.30 14.11
CA ASP A 34 0.89 10.84 14.08
C ASP A 34 -0.08 10.34 13.01
N LEU A 35 -1.25 10.97 12.86
CA LEU A 35 -2.21 10.62 11.82
C LEU A 35 -1.61 10.80 10.43
N ILE A 36 -1.05 11.96 10.12
CA ILE A 36 -0.49 12.27 8.80
C ILE A 36 0.66 11.31 8.47
N PHE A 37 1.60 11.14 9.39
CA PHE A 37 2.75 10.26 9.16
C PHE A 37 2.33 8.80 9.03
N ARG A 38 1.44 8.29 9.89
CA ARG A 38 0.92 6.91 9.77
C ARG A 38 0.17 6.73 8.45
N SER A 39 -0.66 7.67 8.03
CA SER A 39 -1.38 7.59 6.76
C SER A 39 -0.45 7.56 5.56
N ILE A 40 0.59 8.39 5.54
CA ILE A 40 1.58 8.43 4.44
C ILE A 40 2.41 7.13 4.43
N ILE A 41 2.91 6.70 5.58
CA ILE A 41 3.77 5.50 5.68
C ILE A 41 2.97 4.25 5.32
N LEU A 42 1.80 4.05 5.93
CA LEU A 42 0.98 2.87 5.70
C LEU A 42 0.37 2.87 4.30
N GLY A 43 -0.19 4.01 3.88
CA GLY A 43 -0.76 4.15 2.54
C GLY A 43 0.29 4.00 1.45
N GLY A 44 1.45 4.64 1.63
CA GLY A 44 2.58 4.56 0.70
C GLY A 44 3.17 3.16 0.62
N ALA A 45 3.41 2.51 1.77
CA ALA A 45 3.94 1.13 1.81
C ALA A 45 2.96 0.14 1.18
N PHE A 46 1.67 0.23 1.53
CA PHE A 46 0.65 -0.66 0.98
C PHE A 46 0.48 -0.47 -0.53
N ALA A 47 0.31 0.78 -0.98
CA ALA A 47 0.16 1.09 -2.39
C ALA A 47 1.42 0.68 -3.18
N GLY A 48 2.61 1.06 -2.70
CA GLY A 48 3.89 0.70 -3.32
C GLY A 48 4.07 -0.81 -3.49
N LEU A 49 3.78 -1.59 -2.44
CA LEU A 49 3.87 -3.05 -2.50
C LEU A 49 2.83 -3.65 -3.44
N ILE A 50 1.58 -3.18 -3.44
CA ILE A 50 0.55 -3.67 -4.36
C ILE A 50 0.96 -3.46 -5.82
N PHE A 51 1.53 -2.30 -6.15
CA PHE A 51 1.99 -1.99 -7.49
C PHE A 51 3.24 -2.79 -7.87
N TYR A 52 4.20 -2.91 -6.95
CA TYR A 52 5.41 -3.70 -7.17
C TYR A 52 5.08 -5.17 -7.50
N PHE A 53 4.18 -5.79 -6.73
CA PHE A 53 3.78 -7.18 -6.93
C PHE A 53 2.73 -7.39 -8.03
N ARG A 54 2.29 -6.32 -8.69
CA ARG A 54 1.26 -6.32 -9.74
C ARG A 54 0.04 -7.18 -9.35
N ILE A 55 -0.43 -6.98 -8.11
CA ILE A 55 -1.47 -7.81 -7.49
C ILE A 55 -2.75 -7.86 -8.34
N SER A 56 -3.14 -6.73 -8.93
CA SER A 56 -4.26 -6.64 -9.85
C SER A 56 -3.84 -5.89 -11.11
N GLU A 57 -4.12 -6.49 -12.28
CA GLU A 57 -3.87 -5.88 -13.58
C GLU A 57 -4.66 -4.58 -13.74
N ASP A 58 -5.91 -4.54 -13.26
CA ASP A 58 -6.76 -3.35 -13.32
C ASP A 58 -6.18 -2.19 -12.52
N LEU A 59 -5.71 -2.46 -11.29
CA LEU A 59 -5.08 -1.44 -10.44
C LEU A 59 -3.79 -0.91 -11.06
N ASN A 60 -2.96 -1.78 -11.63
CA ASN A 60 -1.73 -1.35 -12.31
C ASN A 60 -2.04 -0.51 -13.54
N ASN A 61 -3.02 -0.91 -14.35
CA ASN A 61 -3.42 -0.19 -15.56
C ASN A 61 -4.00 1.20 -15.20
N ALA A 62 -4.79 1.29 -14.13
CA ALA A 62 -5.29 2.55 -13.61
C ALA A 62 -4.14 3.47 -13.15
N LEU A 63 -3.15 2.93 -12.43
CA LEU A 63 -1.98 3.71 -12.01
C LEU A 63 -1.15 4.19 -13.21
N VAL A 64 -0.87 3.32 -14.17
CA VAL A 64 -0.16 3.69 -15.40
C VAL A 64 -0.92 4.78 -16.15
N GLY A 65 -2.25 4.69 -16.21
CA GLY A 65 -3.11 5.73 -16.77
C GLY A 65 -3.01 7.05 -16.01
N PHE A 66 -3.00 7.01 -14.68
CA PHE A 66 -2.86 8.20 -13.82
C PHE A 66 -1.48 8.85 -13.96
N ILE A 67 -0.40 8.06 -13.98
CA ILE A 67 0.97 8.54 -14.17
C ILE A 67 1.13 9.16 -15.57
N LYS A 68 0.58 8.54 -16.62
CA LYS A 68 0.56 9.11 -17.98
C LYS A 68 -0.24 10.40 -18.09
N LYS A 69 -1.20 10.64 -17.19
CA LYS A 69 -2.00 11.87 -17.16
C LYS A 69 -1.29 13.00 -16.41
N ILE A 70 -0.43 12.67 -15.45
CA ILE A 70 0.36 13.63 -14.67
C ILE A 70 1.69 13.97 -15.36
N ARG A 71 2.28 13.01 -16.08
CA ARG A 71 3.47 13.25 -16.91
C ARG A 71 3.01 13.79 -18.27
N PRO A 72 3.30 15.07 -18.61
CA PRO A 72 2.95 15.64 -19.91
C PRO A 72 3.66 14.91 -21.07
#